data_AF-A0A428XTP1-F1
#
_entry.id   AF-A0A428XTP1-F1
#
_cell.length_a   1.000
_cell.length_b   1.000
_cell.length_c   1.000
_cell.angle_alpha   90.00
_cell.angle_beta   90.00
_cell.angle_gamma   90.00
#
_symmetry.space_group_name_H-M   'P 1'
#
loop_
_entity.id
_entity.type
_entity.pdbx_description
1 polymer ?
#
loop_
_entity_poly.entity_id
_entity_poly.type
_entity_poly.pdbx_seq_one_letter_code
_entity_poly.pdbx_strand_id
1 'polypeptide(L)'
;MSAPPPFDDRPSEEAARRTGSAPEPVGEGGPDHDSGPNSGPGPTAAGIGAADQGIDADSGAAGGADAGNAGDPDVDTGRDLDADTSHGPGGEAALDAADDLDAASAPEAEDDPGPEPSLPEAVRLRITALAAAALAGLPVDETPVPLRRVARFAPNRRARLGGPAIAAQLAADPLFRQRISGRIVTEAGDLGAAVASGMAPAAADPVEVAALAYLARPDGWRVLIEAVGESVRAEADVAAIAGQIRDADQRATRAEHDRAVARNEADKLRDELARVREELGQLREEARATSRALRETQAAQKRAADLLATEKGRAAKVTADHEAEVRRLKTRLAEAETAAASGKQSARDARAADETRLWLLLETIGQAASGLKRELALGPTDKLPADFVADTAADRPGGLERSRPRAQDTDDPGRLDQLLALPRAHLIVDGYNVTKRGFAEMSLEQQRKRLITGLGGIAAQTGDEVTVVFDGAERVHGLPPAPRGVRVLFSHKGDTADELIRQLVRAEPAGRPLVVISSDREVADGVRRHGAYPMGADSLLRRLSRS
;
A
#
# COMPACT_ATOMS: atom_id res chain seq x y z
N MET A 1 15.70 -17.28 48.97
CA MET A 1 15.48 -18.60 49.60
C MET A 1 13.99 -18.73 49.85
N SER A 2 13.27 -19.77 49.42
CA SER A 2 13.60 -20.83 48.46
C SER A 2 12.29 -21.38 47.86
N ALA A 3 12.37 -21.98 46.68
CA ALA A 3 11.32 -22.81 46.05
C ALA A 3 11.69 -24.32 46.25
N PRO A 4 10.99 -25.35 45.70
CA PRO A 4 9.87 -25.33 44.76
C PRO A 4 8.66 -26.26 45.20
N PRO A 5 8.09 -27.23 44.43
CA PRO A 5 6.64 -27.46 44.35
C PRO A 5 6.23 -28.88 44.87
N PRO A 6 5.19 -29.59 44.36
CA PRO A 6 5.33 -30.29 43.05
C PRO A 6 4.03 -30.67 42.26
N PHE A 7 4.25 -31.23 41.05
CA PHE A 7 3.41 -32.07 40.14
C PHE A 7 1.96 -31.68 39.74
N ASP A 8 1.33 -32.26 38.70
CA ASP A 8 1.67 -32.51 37.27
C ASP A 8 0.45 -33.18 36.59
N ASP A 9 0.22 -32.96 35.29
CA ASP A 9 -0.42 -33.94 34.37
C ASP A 9 -0.52 -33.46 32.90
N ARG A 10 -0.23 -34.37 31.96
CA ARG A 10 -0.39 -34.33 30.48
C ARG A 10 -0.41 -35.78 29.98
N PRO A 11 -1.17 -36.18 28.93
CA PRO A 11 -1.09 -35.68 27.53
C PRO A 11 -2.51 -35.48 26.92
N SER A 12 -2.81 -35.36 25.62
CA SER A 12 -2.15 -35.60 24.31
C SER A 12 -2.64 -34.52 23.30
N GLU A 13 -1.85 -33.93 22.40
CA GLU A 13 -1.17 -34.48 21.21
C GLU A 13 -2.12 -34.96 20.09
N GLU A 14 -2.37 -34.10 19.09
CA GLU A 14 -2.25 -34.48 17.66
C GLU A 14 -2.15 -33.27 16.69
N ALA A 15 -2.01 -33.60 15.39
CA ALA A 15 -1.80 -32.82 14.16
C ALA A 15 -2.47 -31.42 14.00
N ALA A 16 -2.04 -30.52 13.10
CA ALA A 16 -1.13 -30.66 11.95
C ALA A 16 -0.30 -29.39 11.65
N ARG A 17 0.72 -29.51 10.78
CA ARG A 17 1.57 -28.41 10.28
C ARG A 17 1.17 -28.02 8.83
N ARG A 18 1.33 -26.73 8.46
CA ARG A 18 2.24 -26.22 7.38
C ARG A 18 1.84 -24.82 6.87
N THR A 19 2.85 -24.02 6.51
CA THR A 19 2.96 -22.97 5.45
C THR A 19 1.78 -22.00 5.18
N GLY A 20 1.99 -20.70 4.95
CA GLY A 20 3.23 -19.91 4.79
C GLY A 20 3.25 -19.10 3.47
N SER A 21 4.07 -18.04 3.44
CA SER A 21 4.25 -17.06 2.35
C SER A 21 3.17 -15.98 2.20
N ALA A 22 3.61 -14.80 1.77
CA ALA A 22 2.80 -13.63 1.39
C ALA A 22 2.82 -13.44 -0.14
N PRO A 23 1.97 -12.54 -0.70
CA PRO A 23 2.06 -12.10 -2.09
C PRO A 23 2.57 -10.64 -2.22
N GLU A 24 3.48 -10.40 -3.19
CA GLU A 24 3.68 -9.09 -3.81
C GLU A 24 2.86 -8.98 -5.12
N PRO A 25 2.52 -7.76 -5.62
CA PRO A 25 1.68 -7.60 -6.81
C PRO A 25 2.46 -7.22 -8.09
N VAL A 26 2.12 -7.88 -9.20
CA VAL A 26 2.41 -7.51 -10.61
C VAL A 26 1.23 -8.03 -11.47
N GLY A 27 0.68 -7.35 -12.47
CA GLY A 27 0.93 -6.00 -13.01
C GLY A 27 0.05 -5.73 -14.26
N GLU A 28 0.46 -4.76 -15.09
CA GLU A 28 -0.05 -4.42 -16.44
C GLU A 28 -1.44 -3.76 -16.57
N GLY A 29 -1.56 -2.80 -17.52
CA GLY A 29 -2.80 -2.04 -17.77
C GLY A 29 -2.65 -0.63 -18.37
N GLY A 30 -1.86 -0.46 -19.44
CA GLY A 30 -1.86 0.77 -20.29
C GLY A 30 -3.04 0.80 -21.28
N PRO A 31 -3.19 1.84 -22.14
CA PRO A 31 -2.09 2.62 -22.73
C PRO A 31 -2.25 4.17 -22.82
N ASP A 32 -1.10 4.82 -22.98
CA ASP A 32 -0.74 5.94 -23.86
C ASP A 32 -1.72 7.09 -24.19
N HIS A 33 -1.26 8.31 -23.90
CA HIS A 33 -1.01 9.29 -24.96
C HIS A 33 0.17 10.23 -24.59
N ASP A 34 1.03 10.53 -25.56
CA ASP A 34 2.34 11.19 -25.38
C ASP A 34 2.38 12.66 -25.86
N SER A 35 3.29 13.44 -25.26
CA SER A 35 3.97 14.69 -25.69
C SER A 35 3.25 15.77 -26.56
N GLY A 36 3.54 17.07 -26.42
CA GLY A 36 4.65 17.73 -25.72
C GLY A 36 4.52 19.27 -25.67
N PRO A 37 5.59 20.02 -25.30
CA PRO A 37 5.44 21.31 -24.60
C PRO A 37 5.93 22.56 -25.37
N ASN A 38 5.58 23.75 -24.86
CA ASN A 38 6.58 24.83 -24.66
C ASN A 38 6.18 25.86 -23.58
N SER A 39 7.15 26.70 -23.17
CA SER A 39 7.08 27.73 -22.13
C SER A 39 6.57 29.09 -22.62
N GLY A 40 6.28 30.01 -21.68
CA GLY A 40 6.07 31.45 -21.95
C GLY A 40 7.38 32.23 -22.22
N PRO A 41 7.47 33.57 -22.01
CA PRO A 41 6.61 34.42 -21.16
C PRO A 41 6.23 35.80 -21.78
N GLY A 42 5.58 36.68 -20.99
CA GLY A 42 5.66 38.14 -21.18
C GLY A 42 4.32 38.90 -21.31
N PRO A 43 4.11 40.04 -20.60
CA PRO A 43 2.88 40.84 -20.71
C PRO A 43 3.06 42.16 -21.49
N THR A 44 1.96 42.72 -21.98
CA THR A 44 1.83 44.13 -22.41
C THR A 44 0.41 44.65 -22.18
N ALA A 45 0.24 45.97 -22.03
CA ALA A 45 -1.02 46.60 -21.62
C ALA A 45 -1.56 47.59 -22.65
N ALA A 46 -2.87 47.52 -22.93
CA ALA A 46 -3.75 48.58 -23.44
C ALA A 46 -5.21 48.08 -23.37
N GLY A 47 -6.22 48.90 -23.02
CA GLY A 47 -6.17 50.26 -22.49
C GLY A 47 -7.56 50.93 -22.48
N ILE A 48 -7.65 52.06 -21.77
CA ILE A 48 -8.60 53.18 -21.96
C ILE A 48 -10.11 52.83 -22.00
N GLY A 49 -10.81 53.17 -20.92
CA GLY A 49 -12.27 53.22 -20.87
C GLY A 49 -12.73 54.13 -19.72
N ALA A 50 -12.71 55.45 -19.95
CA ALA A 50 -13.04 56.43 -18.91
C ALA A 50 -14.55 56.70 -18.81
N ALA A 51 -15.06 56.78 -17.59
CA ALA A 51 -16.36 57.36 -17.28
C ALA A 51 -16.22 58.17 -15.98
N ASP A 52 -16.41 59.48 -16.09
CA ASP A 52 -16.29 60.45 -15.00
C ASP A 52 -17.68 60.91 -14.54
N GLN A 53 -17.87 60.98 -13.21
CA GLN A 53 -18.82 61.83 -12.51
C GLN A 53 -18.65 61.67 -11.00
N GLY A 54 -18.02 62.65 -10.37
CA GLY A 54 -18.05 62.82 -8.91
C GLY A 54 -19.25 63.66 -8.46
N ILE A 55 -19.65 63.46 -7.20
CA ILE A 55 -20.37 64.45 -6.39
C ILE A 55 -19.66 64.49 -5.04
N ASP A 56 -19.32 65.70 -4.58
CA ASP A 56 -18.50 65.96 -3.41
C ASP A 56 -19.29 66.04 -2.09
N ALA A 57 -18.52 66.22 -1.00
CA ALA A 57 -18.90 66.87 0.28
C ALA A 57 -19.76 66.07 1.29
N ASP A 58 -19.58 66.26 2.62
CA ASP A 58 -18.41 66.77 3.37
C ASP A 58 -18.48 66.29 4.86
N SER A 59 -17.42 66.59 5.61
CA SER A 59 -17.19 66.54 7.06
C SER A 59 -18.36 66.64 8.07
N GLY A 60 -18.08 66.22 9.31
CA GLY A 60 -18.91 66.52 10.48
C GLY A 60 -18.64 65.57 11.65
N ALA A 61 -17.99 66.02 12.72
CA ALA A 61 -17.66 65.21 13.89
C ALA A 61 -18.06 65.91 15.21
N ALA A 62 -18.06 65.13 16.30
CA ALA A 62 -18.56 65.47 17.65
C ALA A 62 -20.10 65.63 17.74
N GLY A 63 -20.72 65.36 18.89
CA GLY A 63 -20.18 64.78 20.12
C GLY A 63 -21.14 65.00 21.30
N GLY A 64 -21.13 64.09 22.27
CA GLY A 64 -21.97 64.19 23.46
C GLY A 64 -21.94 62.91 24.29
N ALA A 65 -21.55 63.03 25.55
CA ALA A 65 -21.74 62.00 26.56
C ALA A 65 -22.74 62.52 27.58
N ASP A 66 -23.55 61.61 28.15
CA ASP A 66 -24.16 61.82 29.46
C ASP A 66 -24.33 60.48 30.18
N ALA A 67 -24.48 60.51 31.50
CA ALA A 67 -24.60 59.33 32.36
C ALA A 67 -25.98 59.29 33.06
N GLY A 68 -26.72 58.20 32.86
CA GLY A 68 -28.07 58.02 33.42
C GLY A 68 -28.14 56.85 34.40
N ASN A 69 -28.08 57.13 35.71
CA ASN A 69 -28.22 56.13 36.78
C ASN A 69 -29.67 56.00 37.26
N ALA A 70 -30.27 54.83 37.05
CA ALA A 70 -31.37 54.23 37.83
C ALA A 70 -31.49 52.74 37.43
N GLY A 71 -31.93 51.80 38.28
CA GLY A 71 -32.36 51.92 39.67
C GLY A 71 -33.62 51.08 39.91
N ASP A 72 -33.49 49.97 40.66
CA ASP A 72 -34.63 49.13 41.04
C ASP A 72 -35.63 49.88 41.94
N PRO A 73 -36.92 49.54 41.81
CA PRO A 73 -37.81 49.48 42.96
C PRO A 73 -38.56 48.14 43.03
N ASP A 74 -38.50 47.48 44.19
CA ASP A 74 -39.58 46.59 44.64
C ASP A 74 -40.89 47.38 44.76
N VAL A 75 -42.04 46.74 44.49
CA VAL A 75 -43.13 46.53 45.47
C VAL A 75 -44.40 45.99 44.80
N ASP A 76 -44.99 44.99 45.46
CA ASP A 76 -46.33 44.40 45.31
C ASP A 76 -47.48 45.43 45.18
N THR A 77 -48.42 45.23 44.25
CA THR A 77 -49.89 45.40 44.43
C THR A 77 -50.70 45.10 43.15
N GLY A 78 -52.00 44.82 43.28
CA GLY A 78 -53.02 44.88 42.20
C GLY A 78 -53.01 43.67 41.23
N ARG A 79 -54.10 42.93 40.93
CA ARG A 79 -55.55 43.20 40.94
C ARG A 79 -55.99 44.40 40.09
N ASP A 80 -56.31 44.10 38.84
CA ASP A 80 -57.32 44.71 37.96
C ASP A 80 -57.80 43.55 37.03
N LEU A 81 -59.06 43.33 36.63
CA LEU A 81 -60.25 44.18 36.39
C LEU A 81 -60.11 45.05 35.11
N ASP A 82 -61.11 45.21 34.25
CA ASP A 82 -62.50 44.75 34.31
C ASP A 82 -63.17 44.62 32.91
N ALA A 83 -64.34 43.96 32.88
CA ALA A 83 -65.41 44.04 31.87
C ALA A 83 -65.08 43.64 30.39
N ASP A 84 -66.04 43.37 29.48
CA ASP A 84 -67.51 43.52 29.42
C ASP A 84 -68.04 42.58 28.29
N THR A 85 -69.26 42.02 28.14
CA THR A 85 -70.57 41.79 28.82
C THR A 85 -71.12 40.47 28.17
N SER A 86 -72.29 39.85 28.41
CA SER A 86 -73.24 39.57 29.53
C SER A 86 -74.38 38.70 28.90
N HIS A 87 -75.34 38.04 29.57
CA HIS A 87 -75.62 37.70 30.97
C HIS A 87 -75.35 36.16 31.14
N GLY A 88 -75.78 35.36 32.12
CA GLY A 88 -76.60 35.52 33.35
C GLY A 88 -78.12 35.24 33.17
N PRO A 89 -78.85 34.76 34.20
CA PRO A 89 -78.47 34.02 35.42
C PRO A 89 -78.83 32.50 35.29
N GLY A 90 -78.65 31.59 36.25
CA GLY A 90 -78.14 31.68 37.62
C GLY A 90 -79.20 31.29 38.68
N GLY A 91 -78.97 30.22 39.45
CA GLY A 91 -79.79 29.85 40.63
C GLY A 91 -79.97 28.33 40.85
N GLU A 92 -79.34 27.80 41.90
CA GLU A 92 -79.66 26.48 42.50
C GLU A 92 -80.75 26.65 43.57
N ALA A 93 -81.64 25.67 43.77
CA ALA A 93 -82.29 25.44 45.06
C ALA A 93 -82.97 24.05 45.19
N ALA A 94 -82.92 23.53 46.42
CA ALA A 94 -83.76 22.55 47.10
C ALA A 94 -84.91 21.82 46.35
N LEU A 95 -84.90 20.49 46.48
CA LEU A 95 -86.11 19.66 46.47
C LEU A 95 -86.46 19.30 47.93
N ASP A 96 -87.57 19.82 48.45
CA ASP A 96 -88.24 19.28 49.65
C ASP A 96 -89.75 19.67 49.64
N ALA A 97 -90.56 18.83 50.30
CA ALA A 97 -91.95 19.01 50.71
C ALA A 97 -92.96 19.75 49.79
N ALA A 98 -93.89 18.99 49.19
CA ALA A 98 -95.34 19.24 49.34
C ALA A 98 -96.17 18.06 48.79
N ASP A 99 -96.66 17.20 49.66
CA ASP A 99 -97.76 16.26 49.38
C ASP A 99 -99.01 16.91 50.01
N ASP A 100 -99.90 17.49 49.19
CA ASP A 100 -101.27 17.94 49.54
C ASP A 100 -101.88 18.76 48.39
N LEU A 101 -102.76 18.16 47.56
CA LEU A 101 -103.88 18.86 46.95
C LEU A 101 -105.08 17.92 46.79
N ASP A 102 -106.11 18.21 47.59
CA ASP A 102 -107.40 17.53 47.63
C ASP A 102 -108.29 17.89 46.41
N ALA A 103 -109.29 17.04 46.16
CA ALA A 103 -110.49 17.21 45.34
C ALA A 103 -110.54 18.40 44.34
N ALA A 104 -109.97 18.22 43.15
CA ALA A 104 -110.39 18.95 41.96
C ALA A 104 -111.52 18.18 41.26
N SER A 105 -112.77 18.64 41.46
CA SER A 105 -114.00 18.10 40.88
C SER A 105 -113.88 17.71 39.41
N ALA A 106 -114.47 16.56 39.04
CA ALA A 106 -114.68 16.24 37.64
C ALA A 106 -115.54 17.34 36.98
N PRO A 107 -115.10 17.97 35.87
CA PRO A 107 -115.98 18.84 35.10
C PRO A 107 -117.05 17.97 34.44
N GLU A 108 -118.32 18.24 34.73
CA GLU A 108 -119.42 17.75 33.91
C GLU A 108 -119.24 18.35 32.52
N ALA A 109 -118.80 17.53 31.58
CA ALA A 109 -118.44 17.98 30.23
C ALA A 109 -119.73 18.27 29.43
N GLU A 110 -120.21 19.51 29.50
CA GLU A 110 -121.17 20.03 28.55
C GLU A 110 -120.62 19.84 27.12
N ASP A 111 -121.45 19.29 26.22
CA ASP A 111 -121.04 18.76 24.92
C ASP A 111 -120.83 19.88 23.88
N ASP A 112 -119.88 20.78 24.14
CA ASP A 112 -119.45 21.83 23.21
C ASP A 112 -118.78 21.20 21.98
N PRO A 113 -119.23 21.50 20.75
CA PRO A 113 -118.72 20.87 19.52
C PRO A 113 -117.36 21.44 19.08
N GLY A 114 -116.38 21.44 19.98
CA GLY A 114 -114.98 21.74 19.70
C GLY A 114 -114.38 20.83 18.62
N PRO A 115 -113.31 21.27 17.93
CA PRO A 115 -112.74 20.62 16.76
C PRO A 115 -112.37 19.14 16.98
N GLU A 116 -112.33 18.34 15.91
CA GLU A 116 -111.94 16.92 16.03
C GLU A 116 -110.48 16.79 16.54
N PRO A 117 -110.19 15.84 17.45
CA PRO A 117 -108.87 15.71 18.05
C PRO A 117 -107.82 15.27 17.00
N SER A 118 -106.58 15.73 17.16
CA SER A 118 -105.47 15.40 16.25
C SER A 118 -105.02 13.94 16.41
N LEU A 119 -105.63 13.06 15.61
CA LEU A 119 -105.37 11.62 15.60
C LEU A 119 -103.90 11.26 15.25
N PRO A 120 -103.20 10.48 16.10
CA PRO A 120 -101.88 9.92 15.78
C PRO A 120 -101.88 9.10 14.48
N GLU A 121 -100.75 9.00 13.78
CA GLU A 121 -100.72 8.32 12.47
C GLU A 121 -101.09 6.83 12.55
N ALA A 122 -100.62 6.12 13.56
CA ALA A 122 -101.00 4.72 13.80
C ALA A 122 -102.53 4.58 13.96
N VAL A 123 -103.16 5.46 14.74
CA VAL A 123 -104.61 5.50 14.97
C VAL A 123 -105.37 5.84 13.68
N ARG A 124 -104.92 6.85 12.90
CA ARG A 124 -105.50 7.19 11.58
C ARG A 124 -105.46 6.02 10.61
N LEU A 125 -104.33 5.31 10.54
CA LEU A 125 -104.16 4.13 9.70
C LEU A 125 -105.06 2.97 10.17
N ARG A 126 -105.20 2.77 11.49
CA ARG A 126 -106.05 1.71 12.05
C ARG A 126 -107.54 1.96 11.83
N ILE A 127 -108.03 3.17 12.12
CA ILE A 127 -109.42 3.60 11.79
C ILE A 127 -109.70 3.37 10.31
N THR A 128 -108.76 3.78 9.44
CA THR A 128 -108.88 3.61 7.99
C THR A 128 -108.95 2.13 7.60
N ALA A 129 -108.16 1.26 8.23
CA ALA A 129 -108.19 -0.18 7.96
C ALA A 129 -109.49 -0.85 8.39
N LEU A 130 -109.97 -0.55 9.62
CA LEU A 130 -111.23 -1.09 10.15
C LEU A 130 -112.44 -0.64 9.29
N ALA A 131 -112.54 0.65 9.00
CA ALA A 131 -113.62 1.17 8.14
C ALA A 131 -113.53 0.63 6.69
N ALA A 132 -112.32 0.44 6.15
CA ALA A 132 -112.12 -0.21 4.86
C ALA A 132 -112.44 -1.72 4.85
N ALA A 133 -112.50 -2.38 6.01
CA ALA A 133 -113.03 -3.73 6.15
C ALA A 133 -114.56 -3.71 6.20
N ALA A 134 -115.15 -2.94 7.13
CA ALA A 134 -116.60 -2.82 7.32
C ALA A 134 -117.36 -2.39 6.04
N LEU A 135 -116.77 -1.47 5.25
CA LEU A 135 -117.30 -1.00 3.96
C LEU A 135 -117.50 -2.13 2.92
N ALA A 136 -116.96 -3.33 3.14
CA ALA A 136 -117.18 -4.50 2.27
C ALA A 136 -118.63 -5.00 2.28
N GLY A 137 -119.30 -4.87 3.43
CA GLY A 137 -120.57 -5.55 3.72
C GLY A 137 -121.73 -4.60 4.03
N LEU A 138 -121.60 -3.32 3.69
CA LEU A 138 -122.72 -2.38 3.66
C LEU A 138 -123.48 -2.50 2.33
N PRO A 139 -124.82 -2.39 2.32
CA PRO A 139 -125.58 -2.32 1.07
C PRO A 139 -125.27 -1.01 0.32
N VAL A 140 -125.51 -1.02 -0.99
CA VAL A 140 -125.17 0.12 -1.88
C VAL A 140 -125.94 1.39 -1.50
N ASP A 141 -127.15 1.22 -0.97
CA ASP A 141 -128.06 2.30 -0.59
C ASP A 141 -127.61 3.01 0.70
N GLU A 142 -126.99 2.28 1.64
CA GLU A 142 -126.38 2.85 2.85
C GLU A 142 -124.96 3.41 2.63
N THR A 143 -124.34 3.09 1.47
CA THR A 143 -122.97 3.51 1.14
C THR A 143 -122.96 4.92 0.52
N PRO A 144 -122.25 5.91 1.12
CA PRO A 144 -122.14 7.26 0.58
C PRO A 144 -121.60 7.30 -0.84
N VAL A 145 -122.13 8.23 -1.66
CA VAL A 145 -121.82 8.32 -3.10
C VAL A 145 -120.31 8.35 -3.42
N PRO A 146 -119.45 9.10 -2.69
CA PRO A 146 -118.00 9.08 -2.92
C PRO A 146 -117.35 7.69 -2.69
N LEU A 147 -117.91 6.88 -1.79
CA LEU A 147 -117.35 5.58 -1.40
C LEU A 147 -117.86 4.40 -2.21
N ARG A 148 -118.95 4.55 -2.99
CA ARG A 148 -119.49 3.47 -3.86
C ARG A 148 -118.47 2.90 -4.85
N ARG A 149 -117.47 3.70 -5.26
CA ARG A 149 -116.32 3.24 -6.06
C ARG A 149 -115.25 2.53 -5.21
N VAL A 150 -114.99 3.03 -4.00
CA VAL A 150 -113.98 2.50 -3.06
C VAL A 150 -114.39 1.13 -2.51
N ALA A 151 -115.67 0.95 -2.16
CA ALA A 151 -116.20 -0.31 -1.64
C ALA A 151 -115.91 -1.52 -2.57
N ARG A 152 -115.90 -1.27 -3.88
CA ARG A 152 -115.62 -2.25 -4.94
C ARG A 152 -114.12 -2.56 -5.15
N PHE A 153 -113.19 -1.88 -4.52
CA PHE A 153 -111.77 -2.26 -4.63
C PHE A 153 -111.47 -3.53 -3.82
N ALA A 154 -110.47 -4.30 -4.26
CA ALA A 154 -109.95 -5.43 -3.47
C ALA A 154 -109.46 -4.97 -2.08
N PRO A 155 -109.57 -5.80 -1.01
CA PRO A 155 -109.33 -5.39 0.38
C PRO A 155 -108.05 -4.58 0.59
N ASN A 156 -106.90 -5.10 0.15
CA ASN A 156 -105.58 -4.48 0.31
C ASN A 156 -105.44 -3.13 -0.43
N ARG A 157 -106.36 -2.79 -1.34
CA ARG A 157 -106.41 -1.49 -2.03
C ARG A 157 -107.41 -0.51 -1.41
N ARG A 158 -108.39 -0.96 -0.61
CA ARG A 158 -109.40 -0.08 0.00
C ARG A 158 -108.79 0.86 1.04
N ALA A 159 -108.05 0.34 2.02
CA ALA A 159 -107.38 1.17 3.01
C ALA A 159 -106.35 2.10 2.34
N ARG A 160 -105.46 1.56 1.49
CA ARG A 160 -104.34 2.32 0.91
C ARG A 160 -104.72 3.38 -0.14
N LEU A 161 -105.75 3.14 -0.97
CA LEU A 161 -106.14 4.08 -2.04
C LEU A 161 -107.47 4.78 -1.76
N GLY A 162 -108.32 4.22 -0.91
CA GLY A 162 -109.57 4.83 -0.46
C GLY A 162 -109.45 5.62 0.84
N GLY A 163 -108.35 5.48 1.59
CA GLY A 163 -108.18 6.01 2.94
C GLY A 163 -108.59 7.49 3.13
N PRO A 164 -108.07 8.43 2.32
CA PRO A 164 -108.46 9.84 2.44
C PRO A 164 -109.96 10.09 2.24
N ALA A 165 -110.61 9.35 1.33
CA ALA A 165 -112.04 9.45 1.09
C ALA A 165 -112.86 8.79 2.22
N ILE A 166 -112.37 7.68 2.80
CA ILE A 166 -113.00 7.01 3.95
C ILE A 166 -112.94 7.93 5.17
N ALA A 167 -111.76 8.48 5.50
CA ALA A 167 -111.58 9.41 6.62
C ALA A 167 -112.47 10.67 6.48
N ALA A 168 -112.49 11.29 5.30
CA ALA A 168 -113.31 12.47 5.04
C ALA A 168 -114.82 12.21 5.23
N GLN A 169 -115.31 10.99 4.93
CA GLN A 169 -116.72 10.63 5.13
C GLN A 169 -117.03 10.18 6.55
N LEU A 170 -116.08 9.55 7.27
CA LEU A 170 -116.22 9.24 8.69
C LEU A 170 -116.35 10.49 9.56
N ALA A 171 -115.67 11.58 9.20
CA ALA A 171 -115.86 12.88 9.85
C ALA A 171 -117.22 13.51 9.44
N ALA A 172 -117.46 13.65 8.13
CA ALA A 172 -118.55 14.48 7.60
C ALA A 172 -119.97 13.86 7.66
N ASP A 173 -120.12 12.53 7.75
CA ASP A 173 -121.43 11.85 7.79
C ASP A 173 -121.60 11.05 9.09
N PRO A 174 -122.35 11.59 10.09
CA PRO A 174 -122.63 10.90 11.35
C PRO A 174 -123.40 9.59 11.19
N LEU A 175 -124.30 9.47 10.21
CA LEU A 175 -125.12 8.26 9.99
C LEU A 175 -124.28 7.14 9.38
N PHE A 176 -123.40 7.48 8.43
CA PHE A 176 -122.39 6.55 7.91
C PHE A 176 -121.43 6.09 9.00
N ARG A 177 -120.94 7.02 9.85
CA ARG A 177 -120.11 6.69 11.01
C ARG A 177 -120.81 5.73 11.97
N GLN A 178 -122.07 5.97 12.33
CA GLN A 178 -122.87 5.09 13.20
C GLN A 178 -123.07 3.68 12.61
N ARG A 179 -123.37 3.56 11.30
CA ARG A 179 -123.50 2.24 10.64
C ARG A 179 -122.19 1.46 10.64
N ILE A 180 -121.07 2.14 10.38
CA ILE A 180 -119.74 1.52 10.42
C ILE A 180 -119.32 1.16 11.86
N SER A 181 -119.58 2.03 12.84
CA SER A 181 -119.15 1.80 14.21
C SER A 181 -119.96 0.70 14.89
N GLY A 182 -121.29 0.68 14.76
CA GLY A 182 -122.11 -0.42 15.30
C GLY A 182 -121.71 -1.79 14.75
N ARG A 183 -121.31 -1.84 13.48
CA ARG A 183 -120.73 -3.05 12.87
C ARG A 183 -119.36 -3.40 13.47
N ILE A 184 -118.41 -2.47 13.50
CA ILE A 184 -117.05 -2.72 13.98
C ILE A 184 -117.03 -3.07 15.48
N VAL A 185 -117.86 -2.42 16.29
CA VAL A 185 -118.06 -2.74 17.72
C VAL A 185 -118.56 -4.19 17.88
N THR A 186 -119.49 -4.62 17.02
CA THR A 186 -119.98 -6.01 17.02
C THR A 186 -118.89 -7.00 16.55
N GLU A 187 -118.14 -6.66 15.50
CA GLU A 187 -117.03 -7.48 14.98
C GLU A 187 -115.81 -7.52 15.94
N ALA A 188 -115.69 -6.55 16.86
CA ALA A 188 -114.65 -6.49 17.90
C ALA A 188 -115.03 -7.15 19.24
N GLY A 189 -116.26 -7.69 19.37
CA GLY A 189 -116.71 -8.46 20.53
C GLY A 189 -116.56 -7.73 21.87
N ASP A 190 -116.00 -8.42 22.87
CA ASP A 190 -115.86 -7.91 24.24
C ASP A 190 -115.07 -6.60 24.33
N LEU A 191 -114.04 -6.42 23.48
CA LEU A 191 -113.28 -5.17 23.40
C LEU A 191 -114.13 -4.04 22.82
N GLY A 192 -114.93 -4.34 21.79
CA GLY A 192 -115.90 -3.39 21.23
C GLY A 192 -116.92 -2.95 22.27
N ALA A 193 -117.47 -3.89 23.05
CA ALA A 193 -118.44 -3.61 24.11
C ALA A 193 -117.85 -2.80 25.27
N ALA A 194 -116.61 -3.11 25.69
CA ALA A 194 -115.90 -2.33 26.71
C ALA A 194 -115.69 -0.87 26.25
N VAL A 195 -115.13 -0.67 25.04
CA VAL A 195 -114.91 0.68 24.52
C VAL A 195 -116.23 1.42 24.28
N ALA A 196 -117.28 0.74 23.79
CA ALA A 196 -118.60 1.35 23.62
C ALA A 196 -119.29 1.75 24.94
N SER A 197 -118.81 1.26 26.10
CA SER A 197 -119.23 1.68 27.44
C SER A 197 -118.22 2.62 28.12
N GLY A 198 -117.32 3.24 27.34
CA GLY A 198 -116.32 4.21 27.83
C GLY A 198 -115.10 3.59 28.52
N MET A 199 -115.02 2.26 28.63
CA MET A 199 -113.94 1.57 29.34
C MET A 199 -112.82 1.11 28.40
N ALA A 200 -111.58 1.44 28.74
CA ALA A 200 -110.37 0.98 28.06
C ALA A 200 -109.72 -0.17 28.85
N PRO A 201 -109.74 -1.43 28.36
CA PRO A 201 -109.07 -2.54 29.03
C PRO A 201 -107.54 -2.39 28.96
N ALA A 202 -106.86 -2.40 30.12
CA ALA A 202 -105.41 -2.21 30.21
C ALA A 202 -104.54 -3.30 29.53
N ALA A 203 -105.16 -4.39 29.05
CA ALA A 203 -104.52 -5.46 28.29
C ALA A 203 -104.80 -5.41 26.78
N ALA A 204 -105.52 -4.40 26.28
CA ALA A 204 -105.80 -4.20 24.87
C ALA A 204 -104.72 -3.34 24.19
N ASP A 205 -104.60 -3.45 22.86
CA ASP A 205 -103.77 -2.54 22.06
C ASP A 205 -104.30 -1.10 22.19
N PRO A 206 -103.50 -0.13 22.71
CA PRO A 206 -103.92 1.26 22.85
C PRO A 206 -104.38 1.88 21.52
N VAL A 207 -103.74 1.52 20.41
CA VAL A 207 -104.09 2.02 19.06
C VAL A 207 -105.44 1.48 18.61
N GLU A 208 -105.80 0.25 18.99
CA GLU A 208 -107.12 -0.34 18.72
C GLU A 208 -108.20 0.31 19.58
N VAL A 209 -107.94 0.52 20.87
CA VAL A 209 -108.85 1.23 21.78
C VAL A 209 -109.17 2.64 21.26
N ALA A 210 -108.15 3.41 20.86
CA ALA A 210 -108.35 4.74 20.28
C ALA A 210 -109.10 4.71 18.93
N ALA A 211 -108.85 3.69 18.10
CA ALA A 211 -109.56 3.53 16.82
C ALA A 211 -111.04 3.18 17.00
N LEU A 212 -111.35 2.30 17.96
CA LEU A 212 -112.72 1.97 18.35
C LEU A 212 -113.43 3.17 18.99
N ALA A 213 -112.75 3.92 19.87
CA ALA A 213 -113.30 5.12 20.52
C ALA A 213 -113.67 6.22 19.52
N TYR A 214 -112.83 6.51 18.52
CA TYR A 214 -113.13 7.51 17.47
C TYR A 214 -114.39 7.16 16.66
N LEU A 215 -114.59 5.85 16.41
CA LEU A 215 -115.72 5.33 15.62
C LEU A 215 -117.01 5.27 16.44
N ALA A 216 -116.96 4.68 17.63
CA ALA A 216 -118.12 4.52 18.50
C ALA A 216 -118.59 5.84 19.15
N ARG A 217 -117.64 6.72 19.50
CA ARG A 217 -117.86 7.96 20.29
C ARG A 217 -118.68 7.74 21.57
N PRO A 218 -118.24 6.83 22.47
CA PRO A 218 -118.77 6.76 23.84
C PRO A 218 -118.48 8.05 24.60
N ASP A 219 -119.12 8.22 25.76
CA ASP A 219 -118.78 9.31 26.69
C ASP A 219 -117.27 9.28 27.02
N GLY A 220 -116.61 10.45 27.01
CA GLY A 220 -115.17 10.55 27.26
C GLY A 220 -114.23 10.11 26.11
N TRP A 221 -114.75 9.72 24.93
CA TRP A 221 -113.94 9.19 23.81
C TRP A 221 -112.69 10.02 23.41
N ARG A 222 -112.73 11.34 23.60
CA ARG A 222 -111.61 12.25 23.31
C ARG A 222 -110.41 11.97 24.22
N VAL A 223 -110.64 11.72 25.51
CA VAL A 223 -109.59 11.48 26.53
C VAL A 223 -108.84 10.18 26.23
N LEU A 224 -109.56 9.14 25.80
CA LEU A 224 -108.95 7.86 25.38
C LEU A 224 -108.01 8.02 24.18
N ILE A 225 -108.34 8.91 23.24
CA ILE A 225 -107.48 9.19 22.07
C ILE A 225 -106.27 10.04 22.46
N GLU A 226 -106.44 10.99 23.38
CA GLU A 226 -105.36 11.86 23.85
C GLU A 226 -104.29 11.09 24.63
N ALA A 227 -104.69 10.25 25.58
CA ALA A 227 -103.78 9.39 26.35
C ALA A 227 -102.98 8.42 25.46
N VAL A 228 -103.62 7.84 24.43
CA VAL A 228 -102.94 7.00 23.43
C VAL A 228 -102.03 7.83 22.51
N GLY A 229 -102.42 9.08 22.23
CA GLY A 229 -101.55 10.03 21.54
C GLY A 229 -100.32 10.41 22.35
N GLU A 230 -100.42 10.47 23.68
CA GLU A 230 -99.27 10.68 24.58
C GLU A 230 -98.36 9.46 24.65
N SER A 231 -98.90 8.24 24.83
CA SER A 231 -98.07 7.04 24.90
C SER A 231 -97.29 6.79 23.60
N VAL A 232 -97.93 6.95 22.44
CA VAL A 232 -97.27 6.81 21.12
C VAL A 232 -96.23 7.90 20.87
N ARG A 233 -96.40 9.11 21.43
CA ARG A 233 -95.35 10.16 21.41
C ARG A 233 -94.17 9.76 22.29
N ALA A 234 -94.42 9.38 23.54
CA ALA A 234 -93.39 8.99 24.49
C ALA A 234 -92.55 7.79 24.00
N GLU A 235 -93.17 6.78 23.37
CA GLU A 235 -92.46 5.66 22.73
C GLU A 235 -91.56 6.13 21.58
N ALA A 236 -92.03 7.07 20.74
CA ALA A 236 -91.24 7.63 19.65
C ALA A 236 -90.06 8.48 20.15
N ASP A 237 -90.27 9.28 21.19
CA ASP A 237 -89.22 10.10 21.82
C ASP A 237 -88.15 9.23 22.50
N VAL A 238 -88.56 8.19 23.23
CA VAL A 238 -87.63 7.18 23.80
C VAL A 238 -86.84 6.47 22.70
N ALA A 239 -87.48 6.09 21.59
CA ALA A 239 -86.80 5.48 20.45
C ALA A 239 -85.80 6.44 19.77
N ALA A 240 -86.14 7.73 19.67
CA ALA A 240 -85.27 8.77 19.13
C ALA A 240 -84.04 9.01 20.03
N ILE A 241 -84.23 9.14 21.35
CA ILE A 241 -83.15 9.27 22.33
C ILE A 241 -82.24 8.03 22.29
N ALA A 242 -82.81 6.83 22.27
CA ALA A 242 -82.04 5.58 22.12
C ALA A 242 -81.31 5.48 20.78
N GLY A 243 -81.77 6.16 19.72
CA GLY A 243 -81.01 6.37 18.49
C GLY A 243 -79.80 7.29 18.70
N GLN A 244 -80.04 8.49 19.23
CA GLN A 244 -79.01 9.50 19.47
C GLN A 244 -77.88 9.02 20.38
N ILE A 245 -78.19 8.22 21.41
CA ILE A 245 -77.20 7.59 22.30
C ILE A 245 -76.32 6.62 21.50
N ARG A 246 -76.90 5.68 20.74
CA ARG A 246 -76.13 4.74 19.90
C ARG A 246 -75.25 5.45 18.86
N ASP A 247 -75.72 6.57 18.31
CA ASP A 247 -74.93 7.39 17.38
C ASP A 247 -73.87 8.24 18.09
N ALA A 248 -74.03 8.56 19.38
CA ALA A 248 -72.99 9.15 20.22
C ALA A 248 -71.91 8.12 20.59
N ASP A 249 -72.28 6.93 21.05
CA ASP A 249 -71.36 5.84 21.40
C ASP A 249 -70.53 5.40 20.19
N GLN A 250 -71.14 5.30 19.01
CA GLN A 250 -70.41 5.01 17.77
C GLN A 250 -69.44 6.12 17.35
N ARG A 251 -69.69 7.39 17.70
CA ARG A 251 -68.75 8.48 17.45
C ARG A 251 -67.63 8.51 18.50
N ALA A 252 -67.96 8.23 19.76
CA ALA A 252 -66.99 8.14 20.85
C ALA A 252 -65.99 7.01 20.61
N THR A 253 -66.47 5.79 20.35
CA THR A 253 -65.61 4.61 20.08
C THR A 253 -64.74 4.77 18.83
N ARG A 254 -65.24 5.40 17.76
CA ARG A 254 -64.41 5.77 16.60
C ARG A 254 -63.34 6.79 16.98
N ALA A 255 -63.70 7.88 17.65
CA ALA A 255 -62.74 8.89 18.09
C ALA A 255 -61.69 8.34 19.07
N GLU A 256 -62.02 7.35 19.90
CA GLU A 256 -61.06 6.64 20.75
C GLU A 256 -60.13 5.73 19.95
N HIS A 257 -60.65 5.01 18.95
CA HIS A 257 -59.84 4.23 18.02
C HIS A 257 -58.87 5.12 17.24
N ASP A 258 -59.35 6.22 16.65
CA ASP A 258 -58.55 7.17 15.89
C ASP A 258 -57.46 7.81 16.76
N ARG A 259 -57.78 8.15 18.02
CA ARG A 259 -56.79 8.61 19.02
C ARG A 259 -55.76 7.54 19.38
N ALA A 260 -56.14 6.27 19.45
CA ALA A 260 -55.22 5.17 19.73
C ALA A 260 -54.27 4.92 18.54
N VAL A 261 -54.80 4.94 17.30
CA VAL A 261 -53.99 4.86 16.07
C VAL A 261 -53.01 6.02 16.00
N ALA A 262 -53.48 7.27 16.15
CA ALA A 262 -52.62 8.46 16.10
C ALA A 262 -51.54 8.50 17.20
N ARG A 263 -51.81 7.94 18.39
CA ARG A 263 -50.80 7.74 19.44
C ARG A 263 -49.74 6.72 19.00
N ASN A 264 -50.16 5.54 18.58
CA ASN A 264 -49.26 4.48 18.10
C ASN A 264 -48.40 4.92 16.90
N GLU A 265 -48.92 5.77 16.03
CA GLU A 265 -48.17 6.38 14.92
C GLU A 265 -47.18 7.45 15.41
N ALA A 266 -47.60 8.33 16.32
CA ALA A 266 -46.72 9.33 16.91
C ALA A 266 -45.57 8.70 17.72
N ASP A 267 -45.79 7.55 18.36
CA ASP A 267 -44.75 6.81 19.09
C ASP A 267 -43.78 6.10 18.15
N LYS A 268 -44.26 5.43 17.07
CA LYS A 268 -43.37 4.92 16.01
C LYS A 268 -42.50 6.01 15.40
N LEU A 269 -43.07 7.18 15.10
CA LEU A 269 -42.33 8.32 14.56
C LEU A 269 -41.31 8.90 15.57
N ARG A 270 -41.56 8.78 16.88
CA ARG A 270 -40.58 9.13 17.92
C ARG A 270 -39.42 8.13 17.94
N ASP A 271 -39.71 6.83 17.85
CA ASP A 271 -38.69 5.77 17.81
C ASP A 271 -37.82 5.86 16.55
N GLU A 272 -38.44 6.08 15.38
CA GLU A 272 -37.74 6.33 14.12
C GLU A 272 -36.86 7.59 14.18
N LEU A 273 -37.36 8.70 14.75
CA LEU A 273 -36.57 9.92 14.95
C LEU A 273 -35.46 9.73 15.99
N ALA A 274 -35.65 8.92 17.02
CA ALA A 274 -34.62 8.60 18.00
C ALA A 274 -33.50 7.77 17.34
N ARG A 275 -33.87 6.74 16.59
CA ARG A 275 -32.94 5.90 15.83
C ARG A 275 -32.13 6.70 14.80
N VAL A 276 -32.78 7.53 13.98
CA VAL A 276 -32.10 8.38 12.98
C VAL A 276 -31.16 9.40 13.66
N ARG A 277 -31.50 9.88 14.87
CA ARG A 277 -30.59 10.73 15.65
C ARG A 277 -29.39 9.96 16.20
N GLU A 278 -29.55 8.70 16.58
CA GLU A 278 -28.46 7.83 17.00
C GLU A 278 -27.52 7.48 15.83
N GLU A 279 -28.07 7.06 14.69
CA GLU A 279 -27.32 6.78 13.45
C GLU A 279 -26.55 8.03 12.98
N LEU A 280 -27.17 9.22 13.02
CA LEU A 280 -26.48 10.50 12.77
C LEU A 280 -25.46 10.88 13.85
N GLY A 281 -25.57 10.35 15.07
CA GLY A 281 -24.59 10.49 16.14
C GLY A 281 -23.35 9.65 15.84
N GLN A 282 -23.55 8.35 15.63
CA GLN A 282 -22.52 7.37 15.28
C GLN A 282 -21.72 7.82 14.05
N LEU A 283 -22.39 8.18 12.95
CA LEU A 283 -21.74 8.68 11.72
C LEU A 283 -20.91 9.96 11.95
N ARG A 284 -21.31 10.84 12.88
CA ARG A 284 -20.53 12.04 13.24
C ARG A 284 -19.30 11.70 14.09
N GLU A 285 -19.37 10.67 14.93
CA GLU A 285 -18.22 10.21 15.70
C GLU A 285 -17.23 9.45 14.82
N GLU A 286 -17.70 8.60 13.91
CA GLU A 286 -16.89 7.97 12.87
C GLU A 286 -16.21 9.01 11.96
N ALA A 287 -16.93 10.03 11.50
CA ALA A 287 -16.36 11.13 10.71
C ALA A 287 -15.28 11.93 11.49
N ARG A 288 -15.47 12.12 12.80
CA ARG A 288 -14.44 12.74 13.68
C ARG A 288 -13.24 11.84 13.88
N ALA A 289 -13.44 10.55 14.12
CA ALA A 289 -12.38 9.57 14.35
C ALA A 289 -11.52 9.36 13.08
N THR A 290 -12.16 9.18 11.92
CA THR A 290 -11.49 9.06 10.62
C THR A 290 -10.76 10.36 10.23
N SER A 291 -11.37 11.53 10.42
CA SER A 291 -10.70 12.82 10.18
C SER A 291 -9.48 13.02 11.08
N ARG A 292 -9.56 12.59 12.35
CA ARG A 292 -8.43 12.60 13.28
C ARG A 292 -7.33 11.62 12.82
N ALA A 293 -7.67 10.38 12.50
CA ALA A 293 -6.73 9.38 12.02
C ALA A 293 -6.03 9.81 10.71
N LEU A 294 -6.74 10.48 9.80
CA LEU A 294 -6.17 11.06 8.58
C LEU A 294 -5.16 12.16 8.91
N ARG A 295 -5.44 13.06 9.86
CA ARG A 295 -4.49 14.09 10.30
C ARG A 295 -3.26 13.50 10.99
N GLU A 296 -3.44 12.46 11.80
CA GLU A 296 -2.34 11.77 12.49
C GLU A 296 -1.45 10.99 11.50
N THR A 297 -2.02 10.32 10.50
CA THR A 297 -1.26 9.65 9.43
C THR A 297 -0.57 10.64 8.49
N GLN A 298 -1.22 11.75 8.09
CA GLN A 298 -0.59 12.84 7.33
C GLN A 298 0.58 13.47 8.11
N ALA A 299 0.44 13.69 9.41
CA ALA A 299 1.52 14.20 10.25
C ALA A 299 2.68 13.20 10.37
N ALA A 300 2.40 11.89 10.48
CA ALA A 300 3.42 10.84 10.46
C ALA A 300 4.14 10.76 9.09
N GLN A 301 3.38 10.80 7.98
CA GLN A 301 3.91 10.82 6.62
C GLN A 301 4.83 12.03 6.39
N LYS A 302 4.42 13.23 6.85
CA LYS A 302 5.28 14.41 6.76
C LYS A 302 6.59 14.24 7.54
N ARG A 303 6.53 13.79 8.80
CA ARG A 303 7.75 13.52 9.60
C ARG A 303 8.66 12.48 8.92
N ALA A 304 8.10 11.44 8.31
CA ALA A 304 8.86 10.45 7.57
C ALA A 304 9.51 11.04 6.30
N ALA A 305 8.80 11.91 5.57
CA ALA A 305 9.35 12.63 4.42
C ALA A 305 10.47 13.62 4.83
N ASP A 306 10.28 14.37 5.91
CA ASP A 306 11.27 15.29 6.48
C ASP A 306 12.55 14.51 6.90
N LEU A 307 12.39 13.37 7.58
CA LEU A 307 13.51 12.48 7.93
C LEU A 307 14.22 11.93 6.69
N LEU A 308 13.48 11.40 5.71
CA LEU A 308 14.06 10.92 4.45
C LEU A 308 14.78 12.02 3.66
N ALA A 309 14.32 13.27 3.73
CA ALA A 309 15.02 14.42 3.15
C ALA A 309 16.34 14.71 3.88
N THR A 310 16.36 14.66 5.22
CA THR A 310 17.61 14.83 5.99
C THR A 310 18.62 13.70 5.74
N GLU A 311 18.20 12.44 5.64
CA GLU A 311 19.10 11.33 5.32
C GLU A 311 19.60 11.37 3.87
N LYS A 312 18.75 11.73 2.91
CA LYS A 312 19.21 12.00 1.53
C LYS A 312 20.23 13.14 1.48
N GLY A 313 20.03 14.21 2.26
CA GLY A 313 20.99 15.30 2.40
C GLY A 313 22.32 14.87 3.02
N ARG A 314 22.29 14.02 4.05
CA ARG A 314 23.48 13.41 4.68
C ARG A 314 24.24 12.54 3.68
N ALA A 315 23.55 11.63 3.00
CA ALA A 315 24.15 10.76 1.99
C ALA A 315 24.77 11.55 0.83
N ALA A 316 24.03 12.53 0.27
CA ALA A 316 24.51 13.39 -0.81
C ALA A 316 25.75 14.21 -0.42
N LYS A 317 25.84 14.67 0.84
CA LYS A 317 27.05 15.29 1.37
C LYS A 317 28.21 14.31 1.41
N VAL A 318 28.02 13.11 1.98
CA VAL A 318 29.10 12.09 2.07
C VAL A 318 29.62 11.70 0.68
N THR A 319 28.74 11.57 -0.33
CA THR A 319 29.18 11.32 -1.71
C THR A 319 29.95 12.50 -2.30
N ALA A 320 29.52 13.76 -2.05
CA ALA A 320 30.21 14.94 -2.55
C ALA A 320 31.58 15.16 -1.89
N ASP A 321 31.69 14.90 -0.59
CA ASP A 321 32.95 14.93 0.16
C ASP A 321 33.91 13.83 -0.35
N HIS A 322 33.41 12.60 -0.55
CA HIS A 322 34.20 11.49 -1.10
C HIS A 322 34.67 11.76 -2.54
N GLU A 323 33.82 12.29 -3.41
CA GLU A 323 34.24 12.72 -4.75
C GLU A 323 35.32 13.81 -4.69
N ALA A 324 35.22 14.77 -3.75
CA ALA A 324 36.21 15.80 -3.57
C ALA A 324 37.57 15.22 -3.10
N GLU A 325 37.55 14.20 -2.24
CA GLU A 325 38.74 13.42 -1.88
C GLU A 325 39.32 12.66 -3.07
N VAL A 326 38.50 11.93 -3.84
CA VAL A 326 38.93 11.21 -5.05
C VAL A 326 39.53 12.18 -6.08
N ARG A 327 38.94 13.38 -6.25
CA ARG A 327 39.50 14.44 -7.11
C ARG A 327 40.86 14.92 -6.59
N ARG A 328 40.98 15.24 -5.29
CA ARG A 328 42.27 15.64 -4.65
C ARG A 328 43.34 14.55 -4.76
N LEU A 329 42.98 13.28 -4.58
CA LEU A 329 43.90 12.15 -4.70
C LEU A 329 44.36 11.93 -6.15
N LYS A 330 43.48 12.10 -7.13
CA LYS A 330 43.85 12.08 -8.57
C LYS A 330 44.81 13.22 -8.93
N THR A 331 44.59 14.43 -8.42
CA THR A 331 45.54 15.56 -8.61
C THR A 331 46.91 15.23 -8.01
N ARG A 332 46.96 14.78 -6.75
CA ARG A 332 48.22 14.38 -6.08
C ARG A 332 48.94 13.22 -6.78
N LEU A 333 48.19 12.27 -7.35
CA LEU A 333 48.77 11.19 -8.14
C LEU A 333 49.42 11.73 -9.41
N ALA A 334 48.75 12.61 -10.17
CA ALA A 334 49.33 13.23 -11.36
C ALA A 334 50.55 14.12 -11.04
N GLU A 335 50.54 14.85 -9.92
CA GLU A 335 51.70 15.58 -9.41
C GLU A 335 52.87 14.66 -9.06
N ALA A 336 52.60 13.53 -8.39
CA ALA A 336 53.62 12.52 -8.06
C ALA A 336 54.15 11.80 -9.30
N GLU A 337 53.30 11.48 -10.27
CA GLU A 337 53.68 10.83 -11.54
C GLU A 337 54.54 11.76 -12.41
N THR A 338 54.18 13.04 -12.51
CA THR A 338 54.97 14.03 -13.25
C THR A 338 56.31 14.34 -12.56
N ALA A 339 56.34 14.41 -11.23
CA ALA A 339 57.60 14.51 -10.47
C ALA A 339 58.48 13.24 -10.60
N ALA A 340 57.88 12.05 -10.63
CA ALA A 340 58.60 10.80 -10.87
C ALA A 340 59.09 10.69 -12.33
N ALA A 341 58.37 11.25 -13.30
CA ALA A 341 58.79 11.31 -14.70
C ALA A 341 59.96 12.28 -14.89
N SER A 342 59.90 13.49 -14.33
CA SER A 342 61.01 14.45 -14.41
C SER A 342 62.26 13.97 -13.66
N GLY A 343 62.10 13.33 -12.50
CA GLY A 343 63.21 12.68 -11.78
C GLY A 343 63.83 11.49 -12.52
N LYS A 344 63.03 10.72 -13.28
CA LYS A 344 63.55 9.68 -14.19
C LYS A 344 64.30 10.27 -15.38
N GLN A 345 63.86 11.43 -15.90
CA GLN A 345 64.51 12.08 -17.03
C GLN A 345 65.83 12.73 -16.60
N SER A 346 65.88 13.50 -15.52
CA SER A 346 67.14 14.08 -15.02
C SER A 346 68.16 13.00 -14.64
N ALA A 347 67.72 11.85 -14.12
CA ALA A 347 68.59 10.69 -13.88
C ALA A 347 69.08 10.00 -15.18
N ARG A 348 68.41 10.16 -16.32
CA ARG A 348 68.91 9.75 -17.64
C ARG A 348 69.88 10.77 -18.21
N ASP A 349 69.53 12.06 -18.14
CA ASP A 349 70.36 13.16 -18.65
C ASP A 349 71.71 13.22 -17.93
N ALA A 350 71.72 13.01 -16.60
CA ALA A 350 72.94 12.88 -15.81
C ALA A 350 73.81 11.69 -16.27
N ARG A 351 73.20 10.51 -16.51
CA ARG A 351 73.93 9.33 -17.01
C ARG A 351 74.50 9.57 -18.41
N ALA A 352 73.76 10.23 -19.30
CA ALA A 352 74.23 10.57 -20.64
C ALA A 352 75.40 11.58 -20.59
N ALA A 353 75.38 12.52 -19.64
CA ALA A 353 76.49 13.43 -19.40
C ALA A 353 77.74 12.71 -18.84
N ASP A 354 77.56 11.79 -17.89
CA ASP A 354 78.65 10.96 -17.35
C ASP A 354 79.21 9.99 -18.41
N GLU A 355 78.37 9.42 -19.27
CA GLU A 355 78.76 8.57 -20.40
C GLU A 355 79.54 9.37 -21.45
N THR A 356 79.10 10.59 -21.77
CA THR A 356 79.84 11.51 -22.66
C THR A 356 81.21 11.89 -22.07
N ARG A 357 81.27 12.15 -20.76
CA ARG A 357 82.53 12.40 -20.03
C ARG A 357 83.44 11.17 -20.04
N LEU A 358 82.89 9.97 -19.83
CA LEU A 358 83.64 8.71 -19.86
C LEU A 358 84.22 8.43 -21.25
N TRP A 359 83.44 8.68 -22.31
CA TRP A 359 83.91 8.56 -23.69
C TRP A 359 85.08 9.52 -23.97
N LEU A 360 84.99 10.79 -23.56
CA LEU A 360 86.09 11.76 -23.71
C LEU A 360 87.35 11.37 -22.92
N LEU A 361 87.20 10.76 -21.74
CA LEU A 361 88.32 10.23 -20.95
C LEU A 361 88.96 8.99 -21.62
N LEU A 362 88.14 8.09 -22.19
CA LEU A 362 88.63 6.94 -22.94
C LEU A 362 89.35 7.35 -24.22
N GLU A 363 88.82 8.32 -24.96
CA GLU A 363 89.46 8.86 -26.17
C GLU A 363 90.80 9.52 -25.85
N THR A 364 90.88 10.35 -24.80
CA THR A 364 92.17 10.97 -24.41
C THR A 364 93.21 9.94 -23.94
N ILE A 365 92.79 8.86 -23.26
CA ILE A 365 93.67 7.72 -22.93
C ILE A 365 94.08 6.94 -24.20
N GLY A 366 93.16 6.72 -25.15
CA GLY A 366 93.43 6.06 -26.43
C GLY A 366 94.44 6.83 -27.30
N GLN A 367 94.31 8.16 -27.36
CA GLN A 367 95.27 9.04 -28.02
C GLN A 367 96.62 9.05 -27.30
N ALA A 368 96.65 9.10 -25.95
CA ALA A 368 97.88 9.03 -25.18
C ALA A 368 98.61 7.69 -25.36
N ALA A 369 97.89 6.56 -25.35
CA ALA A 369 98.43 5.23 -25.60
C ALA A 369 98.92 5.06 -27.05
N SER A 370 98.21 5.63 -28.02
CA SER A 370 98.63 5.63 -29.44
C SER A 370 99.87 6.50 -29.67
N GLY A 371 99.95 7.64 -29.00
CA GLY A 371 101.17 8.47 -28.95
C GLY A 371 102.35 7.71 -28.36
N LEU A 372 102.19 7.13 -27.18
CA LEU A 372 103.22 6.32 -26.53
C LEU A 372 103.66 5.12 -27.40
N LYS A 373 102.72 4.44 -28.07
CA LYS A 373 103.01 3.35 -29.03
C LYS A 373 103.87 3.83 -30.21
N ARG A 374 103.66 5.06 -30.68
CA ARG A 374 104.45 5.69 -31.75
C ARG A 374 105.85 6.08 -31.27
N GLU A 375 105.96 6.73 -30.11
CA GLU A 375 107.28 7.10 -29.53
C GLU A 375 108.13 5.87 -29.16
N LEU A 376 107.50 4.77 -28.75
CA LEU A 376 108.16 3.48 -28.48
C LEU A 376 108.33 2.58 -29.73
N ALA A 377 107.94 3.05 -30.92
CA ALA A 377 108.04 2.34 -32.20
C ALA A 377 107.43 0.90 -32.23
N LEU A 378 106.39 0.63 -31.43
CA LEU A 378 105.83 -0.72 -31.27
C LEU A 378 104.86 -1.09 -32.40
N GLY A 379 105.38 -1.76 -33.43
CA GLY A 379 104.58 -2.35 -34.52
C GLY A 379 103.74 -3.57 -34.11
N PRO A 380 102.76 -4.00 -34.93
CA PRO A 380 102.12 -5.31 -34.81
C PRO A 380 103.13 -6.46 -35.03
N THR A 381 102.91 -7.60 -34.38
CA THR A 381 103.80 -8.78 -34.48
C THR A 381 103.04 -10.02 -34.92
N ASP A 382 103.50 -10.68 -35.99
CA ASP A 382 102.80 -11.81 -36.63
C ASP A 382 102.95 -13.16 -35.90
N LYS A 383 103.72 -13.22 -34.80
CA LYS A 383 103.88 -14.41 -33.96
C LYS A 383 103.21 -14.23 -32.60
N LEU A 384 102.55 -15.28 -32.11
CA LEU A 384 101.98 -15.31 -30.76
C LEU A 384 103.02 -15.85 -29.76
N PRO A 385 102.98 -15.42 -28.49
CA PRO A 385 103.83 -15.95 -27.43
C PRO A 385 103.82 -17.49 -27.33
N ALA A 386 102.62 -18.08 -27.46
CA ALA A 386 102.41 -19.53 -27.49
C ALA A 386 103.26 -20.27 -28.53
N ASP A 387 103.52 -19.64 -29.69
CA ASP A 387 104.28 -20.24 -30.78
C ASP A 387 105.77 -20.42 -30.41
N PHE A 388 106.33 -19.51 -29.60
CA PHE A 388 107.71 -19.61 -29.11
C PHE A 388 107.89 -20.74 -28.08
N VAL A 389 106.81 -21.14 -27.40
CA VAL A 389 106.82 -22.27 -26.44
C VAL A 389 106.84 -23.62 -27.16
N ALA A 390 106.33 -23.70 -28.39
CA ALA A 390 106.36 -24.92 -29.19
C ALA A 390 107.77 -25.22 -29.74
N ASP A 391 108.58 -24.18 -30.01
CA ASP A 391 109.92 -24.31 -30.59
C ASP A 391 111.07 -24.40 -29.56
N THR A 392 110.87 -23.96 -28.30
CA THR A 392 111.96 -23.92 -27.28
C THR A 392 111.49 -24.17 -25.84
N ALA A 393 112.28 -24.96 -25.09
CA ALA A 393 112.08 -25.24 -23.66
C ALA A 393 113.36 -25.00 -22.83
N ALA A 394 113.17 -24.57 -21.57
CA ALA A 394 114.17 -23.96 -20.66
C ALA A 394 114.63 -22.54 -21.10
N ASP A 395 114.83 -21.55 -20.21
CA ASP A 395 115.29 -21.61 -18.81
C ASP A 395 114.55 -20.63 -17.84
N ARG A 396 115.15 -20.29 -16.68
CA ARG A 396 114.61 -19.55 -15.51
C ARG A 396 115.48 -18.29 -15.17
N PRO A 397 115.17 -17.44 -14.14
CA PRO A 397 113.94 -17.28 -13.34
C PRO A 397 113.49 -15.81 -13.06
N GLY A 398 112.27 -15.65 -12.50
CA GLY A 398 111.85 -14.51 -11.65
C GLY A 398 111.04 -13.38 -12.32
N GLY A 399 110.11 -12.69 -11.64
CA GLY A 399 109.54 -12.94 -10.31
C GLY A 399 108.93 -11.67 -9.65
N LEU A 400 107.61 -11.50 -9.67
CA LEU A 400 106.88 -10.44 -8.96
C LEU A 400 105.49 -10.90 -8.49
N GLU A 401 105.03 -10.38 -7.35
CA GLU A 401 103.70 -10.67 -6.78
C GLU A 401 102.55 -9.88 -7.44
N ARG A 402 101.34 -10.46 -7.41
CA ARG A 402 100.07 -9.70 -7.23
C ARG A 402 98.85 -10.57 -6.89
N SER A 403 98.01 -10.02 -6.00
CA SER A 403 96.57 -10.28 -5.78
C SER A 403 96.02 -11.72 -5.81
N ARG A 404 95.55 -12.21 -4.65
CA ARG A 404 94.78 -13.46 -4.48
C ARG A 404 93.27 -13.28 -4.79
N PRO A 405 92.67 -14.01 -5.75
CA PRO A 405 91.22 -14.21 -5.79
C PRO A 405 90.78 -15.16 -4.66
N ARG A 406 89.62 -14.90 -4.07
CA ARG A 406 89.02 -15.73 -3.00
C ARG A 406 88.51 -17.06 -3.59
N ALA A 407 88.44 -18.11 -2.78
CA ALA A 407 87.87 -19.38 -3.21
C ALA A 407 86.40 -19.18 -3.68
N GLN A 408 86.15 -19.62 -4.91
CA GLN A 408 84.88 -19.62 -5.65
C GLN A 408 84.92 -20.86 -6.54
N ASP A 409 83.75 -21.43 -6.87
CA ASP A 409 83.68 -22.75 -7.49
C ASP A 409 84.44 -22.85 -8.81
N THR A 410 85.31 -23.86 -8.90
CA THR A 410 86.07 -24.25 -10.11
C THR A 410 85.23 -25.03 -11.12
N ASP A 411 84.05 -25.48 -10.71
CA ASP A 411 83.21 -26.44 -11.40
C ASP A 411 81.91 -25.82 -11.98
N ASP A 412 81.80 -24.48 -11.92
CA ASP A 412 80.76 -23.71 -12.60
C ASP A 412 81.11 -23.39 -14.08
N PRO A 413 80.31 -23.86 -15.06
CA PRO A 413 80.47 -23.47 -16.45
C PRO A 413 80.18 -21.99 -16.73
N GLY A 414 79.37 -21.29 -15.93
CA GLY A 414 79.09 -19.86 -16.12
C GLY A 414 80.34 -18.99 -15.95
N ARG A 415 81.19 -19.35 -15.00
CA ARG A 415 82.53 -18.77 -14.81
C ARG A 415 83.48 -19.10 -15.96
N LEU A 416 83.40 -20.30 -16.54
CA LEU A 416 84.20 -20.65 -17.73
C LEU A 416 83.82 -19.76 -18.93
N ASP A 417 82.52 -19.55 -19.16
CA ASP A 417 82.02 -18.62 -20.18
C ASP A 417 82.51 -17.17 -19.93
N GLN A 418 82.53 -16.70 -18.68
CA GLN A 418 83.06 -15.37 -18.35
C GLN A 418 84.56 -15.21 -18.61
N LEU A 419 85.34 -16.28 -18.42
CA LEU A 419 86.80 -16.26 -18.67
C LEU A 419 87.13 -16.34 -20.17
N LEU A 420 86.32 -17.06 -20.96
CA LEU A 420 86.45 -17.13 -22.42
C LEU A 420 85.84 -15.93 -23.15
N ALA A 421 85.04 -15.10 -22.46
CA ALA A 421 84.60 -13.81 -22.96
C ALA A 421 85.68 -12.71 -22.87
N LEU A 422 86.85 -13.01 -22.30
CA LEU A 422 87.98 -12.07 -22.22
C LEU A 422 88.77 -12.07 -23.54
N PRO A 423 89.15 -10.90 -24.07
CA PRO A 423 89.73 -10.81 -25.42
C PRO A 423 91.09 -11.53 -25.51
N ARG A 424 91.19 -12.47 -26.46
CA ARG A 424 92.38 -13.27 -26.77
C ARG A 424 92.83 -14.17 -25.61
N ALA A 425 91.89 -14.88 -24.99
CA ALA A 425 92.25 -15.89 -23.99
C ALA A 425 93.07 -17.04 -24.63
N HIS A 426 93.60 -17.89 -23.77
CA HIS A 426 94.14 -19.20 -24.15
C HIS A 426 93.55 -20.24 -23.19
N LEU A 427 92.91 -21.27 -23.75
CA LEU A 427 92.36 -22.40 -23.01
C LEU A 427 93.29 -23.61 -23.16
N ILE A 428 93.95 -24.03 -22.08
CA ILE A 428 94.75 -25.26 -22.02
C ILE A 428 93.92 -26.36 -21.36
N VAL A 429 93.91 -27.57 -21.92
CA VAL A 429 93.05 -28.68 -21.48
C VAL A 429 93.85 -29.96 -21.25
N ASP A 430 93.77 -30.50 -20.03
CA ASP A 430 94.21 -31.85 -19.69
C ASP A 430 93.25 -32.88 -20.28
N GLY A 431 93.67 -33.49 -21.38
CA GLY A 431 92.81 -34.30 -22.23
C GLY A 431 92.26 -35.54 -21.53
N TYR A 432 93.10 -36.28 -20.79
CA TYR A 432 92.66 -37.51 -20.13
C TYR A 432 91.93 -37.28 -18.82
N ASN A 433 92.22 -36.20 -18.08
CA ASN A 433 91.44 -35.86 -16.88
C ASN A 433 89.99 -35.53 -17.25
N VAL A 434 89.79 -34.83 -18.37
CA VAL A 434 88.46 -34.55 -18.93
C VAL A 434 87.80 -35.81 -19.48
N THR A 435 88.47 -36.62 -20.32
CA THR A 435 87.80 -37.79 -20.93
C THR A 435 87.52 -38.92 -19.96
N LYS A 436 88.39 -39.16 -18.96
CA LYS A 436 88.14 -40.17 -17.91
C LYS A 436 86.97 -39.79 -16.99
N ARG A 437 86.62 -38.51 -16.88
CA ARG A 437 85.43 -38.04 -16.14
C ARG A 437 84.15 -38.09 -16.98
N GLY A 438 84.21 -37.63 -18.23
CA GLY A 438 83.03 -37.50 -19.08
C GLY A 438 82.63 -38.77 -19.85
N PHE A 439 83.61 -39.58 -20.27
CA PHE A 439 83.45 -40.59 -21.31
C PHE A 439 84.22 -41.89 -21.01
N ALA A 440 84.33 -42.29 -19.74
CA ALA A 440 85.14 -43.43 -19.28
C ALA A 440 84.89 -44.74 -20.05
N GLU A 441 83.62 -45.04 -20.37
CA GLU A 441 83.19 -46.26 -21.07
C GLU A 441 83.58 -46.32 -22.57
N MET A 442 84.16 -45.25 -23.12
CA MET A 442 84.57 -45.18 -24.54
C MET A 442 86.03 -45.56 -24.73
N SER A 443 86.41 -46.07 -25.92
CA SER A 443 87.82 -46.36 -26.21
C SER A 443 88.66 -45.08 -26.21
N LEU A 444 89.97 -45.18 -25.93
CA LEU A 444 90.84 -44.00 -25.82
C LEU A 444 90.86 -43.14 -27.09
N GLU A 445 90.74 -43.76 -28.28
CA GLU A 445 90.63 -43.03 -29.55
C GLU A 445 89.30 -42.25 -29.66
N GLN A 446 88.18 -42.90 -29.30
CA GLN A 446 86.86 -42.26 -29.28
C GLN A 446 86.79 -41.12 -28.27
N GLN A 447 87.39 -41.31 -27.08
CA GLN A 447 87.57 -40.28 -26.06
C GLN A 447 88.32 -39.06 -26.61
N ARG A 448 89.52 -39.25 -27.18
CA ARG A 448 90.33 -38.17 -27.78
C ARG A 448 89.56 -37.44 -28.88
N LYS A 449 88.96 -38.20 -29.82
CA LYS A 449 88.18 -37.65 -30.95
C LYS A 449 87.01 -36.80 -30.49
N ARG A 450 86.22 -37.29 -29.52
CA ARG A 450 85.06 -36.56 -28.98
C ARG A 450 85.47 -35.25 -28.30
N LEU A 451 86.54 -35.25 -27.51
CA LEU A 451 87.05 -34.04 -26.86
C LEU A 451 87.55 -33.02 -27.89
N ILE A 452 88.37 -33.44 -28.86
CA ILE A 452 88.91 -32.54 -29.91
C ILE A 452 87.78 -31.91 -30.74
N THR A 453 86.73 -32.66 -31.10
CA THR A 453 85.57 -32.11 -31.80
C THR A 453 84.82 -31.08 -30.95
N GLY A 454 84.59 -31.36 -29.66
CA GLY A 454 83.94 -30.42 -28.74
C GLY A 454 84.73 -29.12 -28.54
N LEU A 455 86.05 -29.23 -28.34
CA LEU A 455 86.94 -28.07 -28.23
C LEU A 455 86.98 -27.22 -29.51
N GLY A 456 86.82 -27.85 -30.69
CA GLY A 456 86.64 -27.13 -31.95
C GLY A 456 85.38 -26.27 -31.99
N GLY A 457 84.30 -26.72 -31.35
CA GLY A 457 83.08 -25.94 -31.16
C GLY A 457 83.30 -24.70 -30.29
N ILE A 458 84.07 -24.84 -29.20
CA ILE A 458 84.43 -23.70 -28.34
C ILE A 458 85.34 -22.71 -29.08
N ALA A 459 86.43 -23.18 -29.70
CA ALA A 459 87.36 -22.33 -30.45
C ALA A 459 86.65 -21.54 -31.58
N ALA A 460 85.67 -22.15 -32.26
CA ALA A 460 84.87 -21.48 -33.28
C ALA A 460 83.81 -20.51 -32.72
N GLN A 461 83.38 -20.67 -31.46
CA GLN A 461 82.42 -19.77 -30.79
C GLN A 461 83.10 -18.53 -30.20
N THR A 462 84.29 -18.67 -29.60
CA THR A 462 84.96 -17.56 -28.89
C THR A 462 86.10 -16.93 -29.68
N GLY A 463 86.70 -17.66 -30.62
CA GLY A 463 87.89 -17.23 -31.37
C GLY A 463 89.19 -17.33 -30.56
N ASP A 464 89.16 -17.93 -29.37
CA ASP A 464 90.34 -18.13 -28.53
C ASP A 464 91.28 -19.21 -29.06
N GLU A 465 92.51 -19.15 -28.58
CA GLU A 465 93.49 -20.21 -28.77
C GLU A 465 93.19 -21.37 -27.81
N VAL A 466 93.03 -22.59 -28.34
CA VAL A 466 92.74 -23.78 -27.52
C VAL A 466 93.85 -24.81 -27.71
N THR A 467 94.48 -25.25 -26.62
CA THR A 467 95.48 -26.33 -26.61
C THR A 467 95.00 -27.49 -25.77
N VAL A 468 94.93 -28.70 -26.32
CA VAL A 468 94.68 -29.93 -25.55
C VAL A 468 95.93 -30.79 -25.48
N VAL A 469 96.26 -31.25 -24.28
CA VAL A 469 97.45 -32.06 -23.96
C VAL A 469 97.00 -33.47 -23.57
N PHE A 470 97.54 -34.48 -24.23
CA PHE A 470 97.31 -35.89 -23.90
C PHE A 470 98.57 -36.56 -23.35
N ASP A 471 98.40 -37.43 -22.36
CA ASP A 471 99.50 -38.10 -21.68
C ASP A 471 99.91 -39.43 -22.35
N GLY A 472 101.20 -39.63 -22.59
CA GLY A 472 101.78 -40.89 -23.02
C GLY A 472 102.14 -40.96 -24.51
N ALA A 473 103.36 -41.43 -24.77
CA ALA A 473 103.99 -41.49 -26.09
C ALA A 473 103.53 -42.70 -26.94
N GLU A 474 102.28 -42.68 -27.38
CA GLU A 474 101.72 -43.60 -28.37
C GLU A 474 101.61 -42.90 -29.73
N ARG A 475 102.36 -43.37 -30.75
CA ARG A 475 102.32 -42.82 -32.12
C ARG A 475 101.01 -43.20 -32.82
N VAL A 476 99.94 -42.47 -32.57
CA VAL A 476 98.63 -42.72 -33.18
C VAL A 476 98.59 -42.19 -34.61
N HIS A 477 98.81 -43.10 -35.55
CA HIS A 477 98.44 -42.91 -36.95
C HIS A 477 96.90 -42.88 -37.07
N GLY A 478 96.33 -41.88 -37.76
CA GLY A 478 94.91 -41.85 -38.11
C GLY A 478 94.01 -40.90 -37.32
N LEU A 479 94.54 -40.07 -36.41
CA LEU A 479 93.73 -39.01 -35.79
C LEU A 479 93.21 -38.03 -36.87
N PRO A 480 91.94 -37.58 -36.82
CA PRO A 480 91.45 -36.54 -37.72
C PRO A 480 92.26 -35.24 -37.58
N PRO A 481 92.41 -34.43 -38.65
CA PRO A 481 93.02 -33.12 -38.54
C PRO A 481 92.26 -32.27 -37.51
N ALA A 482 92.99 -31.62 -36.60
CA ALA A 482 92.39 -30.81 -35.55
C ALA A 482 91.59 -29.64 -36.15
N PRO A 483 90.42 -29.27 -35.57
CA PRO A 483 89.68 -28.08 -35.99
C PRO A 483 90.54 -26.81 -35.93
N ARG A 484 90.30 -25.86 -36.84
CA ARG A 484 90.98 -24.55 -36.80
C ARG A 484 90.77 -23.90 -35.43
N GLY A 485 91.86 -23.46 -34.79
CA GLY A 485 91.86 -22.92 -33.43
C GLY A 485 92.22 -23.92 -32.32
N VAL A 486 92.24 -25.23 -32.61
CA VAL A 486 92.61 -26.28 -31.64
C VAL A 486 93.99 -26.86 -31.96
N ARG A 487 94.96 -26.66 -31.07
CA ARG A 487 96.28 -27.30 -31.06
C ARG A 487 96.22 -28.57 -30.21
N VAL A 488 96.74 -29.69 -30.72
CA VAL A 488 96.78 -30.98 -30.01
C VAL A 488 98.24 -31.34 -29.75
N LEU A 489 98.58 -31.57 -28.48
CA LEU A 489 99.92 -31.93 -28.03
C LEU A 489 99.90 -33.26 -27.27
N PHE A 490 101.03 -33.96 -27.27
CA PHE A 490 101.23 -35.22 -26.54
C PHE A 490 102.50 -35.10 -25.68
N SER A 491 102.51 -35.65 -24.47
CA SER A 491 103.72 -35.71 -23.64
C SER A 491 104.76 -36.67 -24.24
N HIS A 492 106.05 -36.39 -24.02
CA HIS A 492 107.14 -37.26 -24.46
C HIS A 492 107.26 -38.50 -23.57
N LYS A 493 108.00 -39.52 -24.04
CA LYS A 493 108.17 -40.79 -23.32
C LYS A 493 109.02 -40.60 -22.05
N GLY A 494 108.37 -40.23 -20.95
CA GLY A 494 108.99 -39.97 -19.64
C GLY A 494 108.43 -38.74 -18.93
N ASP A 495 107.79 -37.84 -19.68
CA ASP A 495 107.13 -36.64 -19.14
C ASP A 495 105.64 -36.89 -18.92
N THR A 496 105.05 -36.26 -17.90
CA THR A 496 103.58 -36.23 -17.74
C THR A 496 102.98 -35.05 -18.50
N ALA A 497 101.72 -35.19 -18.92
CA ALA A 497 100.92 -34.07 -19.42
C ALA A 497 100.91 -32.86 -18.45
N ASP A 498 100.96 -33.11 -17.14
CA ASP A 498 100.99 -32.09 -16.09
C ASP A 498 102.18 -31.13 -16.23
N GLU A 499 103.39 -31.65 -16.47
CA GLU A 499 104.57 -30.79 -16.60
C GLU A 499 104.57 -30.05 -17.94
N LEU A 500 104.07 -30.66 -19.01
CA LEU A 500 103.88 -29.96 -20.30
C LEU A 500 102.84 -28.83 -20.17
N ILE A 501 101.75 -29.03 -19.44
CA ILE A 501 100.79 -27.96 -19.08
C ILE A 501 101.49 -26.87 -18.27
N ARG A 502 102.31 -27.22 -17.27
CA ARG A 502 103.08 -26.24 -16.49
C ARG A 502 104.15 -25.51 -17.32
N GLN A 503 104.71 -26.13 -18.37
CA GLN A 503 105.62 -25.47 -19.30
C GLN A 503 104.89 -24.46 -20.20
N LEU A 504 103.78 -24.87 -20.84
CA LEU A 504 102.91 -23.98 -21.64
C LEU A 504 102.50 -22.75 -20.84
N VAL A 505 102.08 -22.95 -19.59
CA VAL A 505 101.62 -21.89 -18.69
C VAL A 505 102.75 -20.91 -18.29
N ARG A 506 104.01 -21.37 -18.18
CA ARG A 506 105.13 -20.53 -17.77
C ARG A 506 105.63 -19.57 -18.85
N ALA A 507 105.36 -19.86 -20.12
CA ALA A 507 105.92 -19.13 -21.25
C ALA A 507 104.88 -18.29 -22.03
N GLU A 508 103.61 -18.33 -21.62
CA GLU A 508 102.65 -17.25 -21.92
C GLU A 508 103.05 -15.96 -21.17
N PRO A 509 102.77 -14.75 -21.71
CA PRO A 509 103.15 -13.50 -21.07
C PRO A 509 102.20 -13.14 -19.94
N ALA A 510 102.76 -12.57 -18.88
CA ALA A 510 102.00 -11.96 -17.80
C ALA A 510 101.06 -10.86 -18.35
N GLY A 511 99.75 -11.11 -18.29
CA GLY A 511 98.70 -10.19 -18.77
C GLY A 511 97.72 -10.79 -19.76
N ARG A 512 98.03 -11.94 -20.39
CA ARG A 512 97.05 -12.68 -21.20
C ARG A 512 96.11 -13.50 -20.29
N PRO A 513 94.78 -13.52 -20.52
CA PRO A 513 93.88 -14.43 -19.83
C PRO A 513 94.20 -15.89 -20.20
N LEU A 514 94.60 -16.69 -19.22
CA LEU A 514 95.04 -18.07 -19.42
C LEU A 514 94.21 -19.00 -18.53
N VAL A 515 93.44 -19.89 -19.14
CA VAL A 515 92.52 -20.82 -18.46
C VAL A 515 93.06 -22.23 -18.59
N VAL A 516 93.11 -22.99 -17.50
CA VAL A 516 93.60 -24.38 -17.49
C VAL A 516 92.51 -25.30 -16.97
N ILE A 517 92.06 -26.24 -17.81
CA ILE A 517 91.13 -27.29 -17.43
C ILE A 517 91.90 -28.51 -16.95
N SER A 518 91.90 -28.76 -15.64
CA SER A 518 92.26 -30.05 -15.03
C SER A 518 91.67 -30.11 -13.63
N SER A 519 91.16 -31.28 -13.23
CA SER A 519 90.73 -31.54 -11.85
C SER A 519 91.84 -32.14 -10.97
N ASP A 520 93.09 -32.19 -11.43
CA ASP A 520 94.22 -32.50 -10.54
C ASP A 520 94.64 -31.27 -9.72
N ARG A 521 94.93 -31.48 -8.43
CA ARG A 521 95.30 -30.41 -7.50
C ARG A 521 96.74 -29.93 -7.67
N GLU A 522 97.67 -30.82 -8.06
CA GLU A 522 99.07 -30.43 -8.30
C GLU A 522 99.20 -29.59 -9.58
N VAL A 523 98.42 -29.93 -10.62
CA VAL A 523 98.28 -29.08 -11.81
C VAL A 523 97.65 -27.74 -11.41
N ALA A 524 96.49 -27.76 -10.74
CA ALA A 524 95.76 -26.54 -10.39
C ALA A 524 96.57 -25.55 -9.55
N ASP A 525 97.31 -26.02 -8.54
CA ASP A 525 98.19 -25.15 -7.74
C ASP A 525 99.50 -24.80 -8.46
N GLY A 526 100.01 -25.66 -9.34
CA GLY A 526 101.16 -25.38 -10.18
C GLY A 526 100.90 -24.23 -11.16
N VAL A 527 99.78 -24.26 -11.87
CA VAL A 527 99.42 -23.23 -12.87
C VAL A 527 98.93 -21.93 -12.22
N ARG A 528 98.24 -22.01 -11.08
CA ARG A 528 97.83 -20.85 -10.27
C ARG A 528 99.01 -20.01 -9.79
N ARG A 529 100.17 -20.61 -9.49
CA ARG A 529 101.42 -19.89 -9.15
C ARG A 529 101.98 -19.06 -10.31
N HIS A 530 101.58 -19.36 -11.54
CA HIS A 530 102.00 -18.67 -12.76
C HIS A 530 100.89 -17.76 -13.34
N GLY A 531 99.83 -17.49 -12.58
CA GLY A 531 98.77 -16.52 -12.94
C GLY A 531 97.64 -17.08 -13.80
N ALA A 532 97.66 -18.38 -14.14
CA ALA A 532 96.54 -19.01 -14.83
C ALA A 532 95.32 -19.21 -13.91
N TYR A 533 94.14 -19.29 -14.53
CA TYR A 533 92.87 -19.64 -13.92
C TYR A 533 92.64 -21.16 -14.03
N PRO A 534 92.95 -21.98 -13.01
CA PRO A 534 92.55 -23.38 -13.01
C PRO A 534 91.03 -23.50 -12.86
N MET A 535 90.44 -24.38 -13.66
CA MET A 535 89.02 -24.73 -13.67
C MET A 535 88.89 -26.25 -13.76
N GLY A 536 87.85 -26.82 -13.15
CA GLY A 536 87.63 -28.26 -13.13
C GLY A 536 87.19 -28.81 -14.48
N ALA A 537 87.51 -30.07 -14.75
CA ALA A 537 87.04 -30.80 -15.93
C ALA A 537 85.51 -30.81 -16.05
N ASP A 538 84.80 -30.83 -14.92
CA ASP A 538 83.34 -30.81 -14.85
C ASP A 538 82.72 -29.50 -15.38
N SER A 539 83.41 -28.34 -15.26
CA SER A 539 83.02 -27.10 -15.93
C SER A 539 83.01 -27.25 -17.46
N LEU A 540 84.09 -27.79 -18.01
CA LEU A 540 84.23 -27.99 -19.45
C LEU A 540 83.21 -29.01 -19.97
N LEU A 541 83.03 -30.14 -19.28
CA LEU A 541 82.03 -31.15 -19.66
C LEU A 541 80.60 -30.59 -19.66
N ARG A 542 80.22 -29.80 -18.64
CA ARG A 542 78.92 -29.12 -18.57
C ARG A 542 78.74 -28.03 -19.62
N ARG A 543 79.83 -27.45 -20.14
CA ARG A 543 79.78 -26.48 -21.25
C ARG A 543 79.70 -27.18 -22.61
N LEU A 544 80.46 -28.26 -22.79
CA LEU A 544 80.43 -29.11 -23.99
C LEU A 544 79.12 -29.89 -24.16
N SER A 545 78.29 -30.00 -23.11
CA SER A 545 76.93 -30.53 -23.21
C SER A 545 75.84 -29.48 -23.47
N ARG A 546 76.23 -28.20 -23.60
CA ARG A 546 75.34 -27.07 -23.95
C ARG A 546 75.57 -26.56 -25.39
N SER A 547 76.62 -27.05 -26.05
CA SER A 547 77.07 -26.70 -27.41
C SER A 547 76.86 -27.88 -28.36
#